data_AF-A0A8K1D9M1-F1
#
_entry.id   AF-A0A8K1D9M1-F1
#
_cell.length_a   1.000
_cell.length_b   1.000
_cell.length_c   1.000
_cell.angle_alpha   90.00
_cell.angle_beta   90.00
_cell.angle_gamma   90.00
#
_symmetry.space_group_name_H-M   'P 1'
#
loop_
_entity.id
_entity.type
_entity.pdbx_description
1 polymer ?
#
loop_
_entity_poly.entity_id
_entity_poly.type
_entity_poly.pdbx_seq_one_letter_code
_entity_poly.pdbx_strand_id
1 'polypeptide(L)'
;MAARKVPLMMVVAAILLIAHATQSSKAFPRLASAPQPIDNPEKDKGLQQVLQFAIKEHDKAGNNRHSSQVVQIISAKKQVTVGVKYTTEVE
;
A
#
# COMPACT_ATOMS: atom_id res chain seq x y z
N MET A 1 -15.04 -44.23 40.16
CA MET A 1 -13.99 -43.35 39.58
C MET A 1 -14.49 -42.67 38.31
N ALA A 2 -15.16 -41.51 38.39
CA ALA A 2 -15.60 -40.79 37.18
C ALA A 2 -15.74 -39.26 37.36
N ALA A 3 -15.28 -38.68 38.47
CA ALA A 3 -15.57 -37.28 38.80
C ALA A 3 -14.39 -36.30 38.63
N ARG A 4 -13.21 -36.77 38.20
CA ARG A 4 -11.99 -35.93 38.12
C ARG A 4 -11.63 -35.45 36.71
N LYS A 5 -12.26 -36.00 35.65
CA LYS A 5 -11.92 -35.72 34.24
C LYS A 5 -12.82 -34.67 33.57
N VAL A 6 -13.99 -34.41 34.16
CA VAL A 6 -14.99 -33.45 33.65
C VAL A 6 -14.50 -31.99 33.67
N PRO A 7 -13.82 -31.49 34.74
CA PRO A 7 -13.37 -30.09 34.74
C PRO A 7 -12.18 -29.87 33.78
N LEU A 8 -11.33 -30.88 33.56
CA LEU A 8 -10.19 -30.77 32.65
C LEU A 8 -10.63 -30.68 31.18
N MET A 9 -11.69 -31.42 30.82
CA MET A 9 -12.21 -31.41 29.45
C MET A 9 -12.91 -30.09 29.11
N MET A 10 -13.57 -29.45 30.08
CA MET A 10 -14.15 -28.10 29.94
C MET A 10 -13.08 -27.03 29.69
N VAL A 11 -11.94 -27.10 30.38
CA VAL A 11 -10.83 -26.14 30.20
C VAL A 11 -10.20 -26.28 28.81
N VAL A 12 -10.00 -27.51 28.33
CA VAL A 12 -9.45 -27.75 26.98
C VAL A 12 -10.39 -27.23 25.89
N ALA A 13 -11.71 -27.40 26.04
CA ALA A 13 -12.70 -26.86 25.10
C ALA A 13 -12.70 -25.32 25.07
N ALA A 14 -12.53 -24.67 26.22
CA ALA A 14 -12.46 -23.22 26.30
C ALA A 14 -11.20 -22.65 25.62
N ILE A 15 -10.06 -23.32 25.74
CA ILE A 15 -8.81 -22.90 25.08
C ILE A 15 -8.90 -23.07 23.56
N LEU A 16 -9.57 -24.13 23.08
CA LEU A 16 -9.75 -24.34 21.65
C LEU A 16 -10.57 -23.19 21.03
N LEU A 17 -11.67 -22.79 21.68
CA LEU A 17 -12.57 -21.72 21.20
C LEU A 17 -11.87 -20.35 21.04
N ILE A 18 -10.87 -20.05 21.87
CA ILE A 18 -10.13 -18.78 21.81
C ILE A 18 -9.12 -18.78 20.64
N ALA A 19 -8.59 -19.95 20.26
CA ALA A 19 -7.59 -20.06 19.19
C ALA A 19 -8.17 -19.83 17.78
N HIS A 20 -9.50 -19.85 17.61
CA HIS A 20 -10.14 -19.64 16.31
C HIS A 20 -10.47 -18.16 16.00
N ALA A 21 -10.35 -17.26 16.99
CA ALA A 21 -10.83 -15.89 16.86
C ALA A 21 -9.83 -14.92 16.17
N THR A 22 -8.62 -15.37 15.85
CA THR A 22 -7.58 -14.49 15.29
C THR A 22 -7.42 -14.58 13.76
N GLN A 23 -8.26 -15.35 13.07
CA GLN A 23 -8.07 -15.54 11.63
C GLN A 23 -9.05 -14.73 10.79
N SER A 24 -8.47 -13.82 10.02
CA SER A 24 -8.98 -13.24 8.78
C SER A 24 -9.58 -11.84 8.86
N SER A 25 -8.71 -10.85 9.01
CA SER A 25 -8.90 -9.60 8.25
C SER A 25 -8.76 -9.93 6.77
N LYS A 26 -9.83 -10.38 6.12
CA LYS A 26 -9.90 -10.41 4.65
C LYS A 26 -9.67 -8.98 4.18
N ALA A 27 -8.54 -8.72 3.53
CA ALA A 27 -8.36 -7.48 2.79
C ALA A 27 -9.52 -7.38 1.80
N PHE A 28 -10.39 -6.40 1.99
CA PHE A 28 -11.50 -6.13 1.09
C PHE A 28 -10.99 -6.03 -0.35
N PRO A 29 -11.76 -6.47 -1.35
CA PRO A 29 -11.39 -6.33 -2.75
C PRO A 29 -11.09 -4.86 -3.02
N ARG A 30 -9.81 -4.55 -3.25
CA ARG A 30 -9.32 -3.19 -3.49
C ARG A 30 -10.04 -2.66 -4.73
N LEU A 31 -10.68 -1.51 -4.59
CA LEU A 31 -11.34 -0.82 -5.70
C LEU A 31 -10.28 -0.48 -6.74
N ALA A 32 -10.37 -1.08 -7.93
CA ALA A 32 -9.37 -0.94 -8.99
C ALA A 32 -9.16 0.53 -9.43
N SER A 33 -10.19 1.36 -9.25
CA SER A 33 -10.19 2.78 -9.62
C SER A 33 -9.91 3.73 -8.47
N ALA A 34 -9.75 3.26 -7.23
CA ALA A 34 -9.36 4.13 -6.12
C ALA A 34 -7.85 4.40 -6.18
N PRO A 35 -7.38 5.62 -5.84
CA PRO A 35 -5.94 5.87 -5.69
C PRO A 35 -5.33 4.92 -4.67
N GLN A 36 -4.33 4.15 -5.09
CA GLN A 36 -3.60 3.21 -4.25
C GLN A 36 -2.18 3.71 -4.02
N PRO A 37 -1.65 3.66 -2.79
CA PRO A 37 -0.24 3.95 -2.56
C PRO A 37 0.66 2.95 -3.31
N ILE A 38 1.82 3.40 -3.76
CA ILE A 38 2.85 2.56 -4.35
C ILE A 38 3.88 2.25 -3.27
N ASP A 39 4.00 0.98 -2.89
CA ASP A 39 4.86 0.55 -1.77
C ASP A 39 6.36 0.79 -2.05
N ASN A 40 6.79 0.59 -3.29
CA ASN A 40 8.18 0.75 -3.73
C ASN A 40 8.26 1.65 -4.96
N PRO A 41 8.17 2.99 -4.79
CA PRO A 41 8.12 3.94 -5.91
C PRO A 41 9.38 3.87 -6.79
N GLU A 42 10.55 3.60 -6.20
CA GLU A 42 11.81 3.43 -6.93
C GLU A 42 11.81 2.24 -7.91
N LYS A 43 10.94 1.25 -7.69
CA LYS A 43 10.86 0.04 -8.52
C LYS A 43 9.76 0.11 -9.57
N ASP A 44 8.84 1.07 -9.49
CA ASP A 44 7.78 1.25 -10.48
C ASP A 44 8.35 2.01 -11.70
N LYS A 45 8.64 1.27 -12.77
CA LYS A 45 9.18 1.85 -14.01
C LYS A 45 8.26 2.91 -14.63
N GLY A 46 6.94 2.72 -14.52
CA GLY A 46 5.97 3.67 -15.06
C GLY A 46 5.99 4.99 -14.29
N LEU A 47 6.11 4.91 -12.97
CA LEU A 47 6.30 6.08 -12.12
C LEU A 47 7.56 6.86 -12.48
N GLN A 48 8.69 6.16 -12.61
CA GLN A 48 9.98 6.77 -12.96
C GLN A 48 9.94 7.50 -14.31
N GLN A 49 9.29 6.90 -15.32
CA GLN A 49 9.09 7.53 -16.63
C GLN A 49 8.23 8.79 -16.55
N VAL A 50 7.11 8.72 -15.81
CA VAL A 50 6.20 9.85 -15.63
C VAL A 50 6.88 10.98 -14.87
N LEU A 51 7.72 10.65 -13.89
CA LEU A 51 8.45 11.63 -13.11
C LEU A 51 9.50 12.38 -13.95
N GLN A 52 10.26 11.65 -14.78
CA GLN A 52 11.20 12.26 -15.73
C GLN A 52 10.48 13.17 -16.73
N PHE A 53 9.29 12.77 -17.19
CA PHE A 53 8.44 13.62 -18.03
C PHE A 53 8.00 14.88 -17.27
N ALA A 54 7.49 14.73 -16.04
CA ALA A 54 6.99 15.83 -15.23
C ALA A 54 8.08 16.88 -14.94
N ILE A 55 9.29 16.46 -14.61
CA ILE A 55 10.43 17.36 -14.39
C ILE A 55 10.77 18.15 -15.67
N LYS A 56 10.84 17.46 -16.81
CA LYS A 56 11.13 18.11 -18.11
C LYS A 56 10.08 19.15 -18.47
N GLU A 57 8.80 18.85 -18.26
CA GLU A 57 7.71 19.80 -18.52
C GLU A 57 7.69 20.95 -17.51
N HIS A 58 8.00 20.68 -16.24
CA HIS A 58 8.13 21.70 -15.21
C HIS A 58 9.26 22.70 -15.56
N ASP A 59 10.43 22.19 -15.96
CA ASP A 59 11.58 23.01 -16.32
C ASP A 59 11.34 23.84 -17.58
N LYS A 60 10.58 23.33 -18.56
CA LYS A 60 10.22 24.10 -19.76
C LYS A 60 9.41 25.35 -19.46
N ALA A 61 8.57 25.30 -18.42
CA ALA A 61 7.73 26.43 -18.03
C ALA A 61 8.50 27.46 -17.17
N GLY A 62 9.64 27.07 -16.60
CA GLY A 62 10.44 27.91 -15.71
C GLY A 62 11.56 28.66 -16.43
N ASN A 63 11.91 29.85 -15.93
CA ASN A 63 13.10 30.59 -16.36
C ASN A 63 14.34 30.22 -15.52
N ASN A 64 14.41 28.97 -15.05
CA ASN A 64 15.51 28.55 -14.18
C ASN A 64 16.76 28.27 -15.00
N ARG A 65 17.92 28.71 -14.52
CA ARG A 65 19.21 28.46 -15.20
C ARG A 65 19.67 27.00 -15.08
N HIS A 66 19.07 26.25 -14.16
CA HIS A 66 19.42 24.87 -13.85
C HIS A 66 18.18 23.99 -13.96
N SER A 67 18.37 22.74 -14.40
CA SER A 67 17.31 21.75 -14.48
C SER A 67 16.93 21.28 -13.07
N SER A 68 15.64 21.19 -12.78
CA SER A 68 15.14 20.61 -11.55
C SER A 68 15.42 19.10 -11.54
N GLN A 69 15.58 18.52 -10.35
CA GLN A 69 15.79 17.10 -10.17
C GLN A 69 14.95 16.64 -8.99
N VAL A 70 14.49 15.39 -9.04
CA VAL A 70 13.85 14.78 -7.87
C VAL A 70 14.92 14.16 -6.99
N VAL A 71 15.01 14.63 -5.77
CA VAL A 71 15.93 14.13 -4.74
C VAL A 71 15.30 12.99 -3.97
N GLN A 72 14.01 13.12 -3.66
CA GLN A 72 13.28 12.14 -2.86
C GLN A 72 11.81 12.07 -3.25
N ILE A 73 11.24 10.85 -3.25
CA ILE A 73 9.80 10.61 -3.38
C ILE A 73 9.19 10.50 -1.98
N ILE A 74 8.40 11.50 -1.57
CA ILE A 74 7.70 11.54 -0.27
C ILE A 74 6.48 10.62 -0.30
N SER A 75 5.68 10.73 -1.36
CA SER A 75 4.51 9.88 -1.54
C SER A 75 4.23 9.62 -3.02
N ALA A 76 3.71 8.43 -3.33
CA ALA A 76 3.29 8.07 -4.67
C ALA A 76 2.01 7.26 -4.63
N LYS A 77 1.04 7.65 -5.46
CA LYS A 77 -0.24 6.98 -5.62
C LYS A 77 -0.50 6.69 -7.09
N LYS A 78 -1.08 5.53 -7.37
CA LYS A 78 -1.50 5.07 -8.69
C LYS A 78 -3.01 4.88 -8.72
N GLN A 79 -3.64 5.34 -9.78
CA GLN A 79 -5.06 5.17 -10.01
C GLN A 79 -5.31 4.71 -11.44
N VAL A 80 -6.04 3.60 -11.60
CA VAL A 80 -6.46 3.11 -12.93
C VAL A 80 -7.81 3.73 -13.28
N THR A 81 -7.86 4.44 -14.40
CA THR A 81 -9.06 5.08 -14.95
C THR A 81 -9.18 4.68 -16.43
N VAL A 82 -9.54 5.60 -17.35
CA VAL A 82 -9.33 5.41 -18.81
C VAL A 82 -7.84 5.31 -19.17
N GLY A 83 -6.96 5.78 -18.28
CA GLY A 83 -5.52 5.57 -18.36
C GLY A 83 -4.95 5.28 -16.98
N VAL A 84 -3.67 5.60 -16.77
CA VAL A 84 -3.05 5.50 -15.45
C VAL A 84 -2.70 6.91 -14.97
N LYS A 85 -3.30 7.31 -13.85
CA LYS A 85 -2.93 8.54 -13.15
C LYS A 85 -1.92 8.20 -12.06
N TYR A 86 -0.76 8.84 -12.13
CA TYR A 86 0.20 8.88 -11.02
C TYR A 86 0.05 10.21 -10.29
N THR A 87 0.10 10.19 -8.97
CA THR A 87 0.11 11.39 -8.13
C THR A 87 1.26 11.24 -7.16
N THR A 88 2.20 12.19 -7.23
CA THR A 88 3.46 12.13 -6.50
C THR A 88 3.70 13.42 -5.74
N GLU A 89 4.32 13.29 -4.60
CA GLU A 89 4.90 14.37 -3.82
C GLU A 89 6.41 14.11 -3.74
N VAL A 90 7.20 15.10 -4.16
CA VAL A 90 8.65 14.96 -4.36
C VAL A 90 9.38 16.21 -3.89
N GLU A 91 10.63 16.02 -3.47
CA GLU A 91 11.60 17.09 -3.16
C GLU A 91 12.50 17.40 -4.36
#